data_AF-A0A920VJF3-F1
#
_entry.id   AF-A0A920VJF3-F1
#
_cell.length_a   1.000
_cell.length_b   1.000
_cell.length_c   1.000
_cell.angle_alpha   90.00
_cell.angle_beta   90.00
_cell.angle_gamma   90.00
#
_symmetry.space_group_name_H-M   'P 1'
#
loop_
_entity.id
_entity.type
_entity.pdbx_description
1 polymer ?
#
loop_
_entity_poly.entity_id
_entity_poly.type
_entity_poly.pdbx_seq_one_letter_code
_entity_poly.pdbx_strand_id
1 'polypeptide(L)'
;MNALRTLARAQGLNVSDDPDASVRIFGTTVSPGDQDRSVVSLNDVDRERVLHEVRNATDQGDYVVVNSHSHEPGNGSVLPPDWMVEFSHQIIDAGANTMVIHGPHQLRGIEIYQGRPIFYSLANFIFQNETIDPMPADQRTRYGLPLNNLASEIYDRRFRVDEDGNPTTGFPTGSEWYESVVAVAEFEGEKYRDPPLSD
;
A
#
# COMPACT_ATOMS: atom_id res chain seq x y z
N MET A 1 -0.02 -28.85 4.52
CA MET A 1 -0.75 -28.99 3.24
C MET A 1 -1.98 -29.92 3.28
N ASN A 2 -1.94 -31.11 3.87
CA ASN A 2 -3.09 -32.04 3.84
C ASN A 2 -4.39 -31.49 4.49
N ALA A 3 -4.27 -30.74 5.60
CA ALA A 3 -5.41 -30.07 6.23
C ALA A 3 -6.05 -29.01 5.30
N LEU A 4 -5.22 -28.22 4.60
CA LEU A 4 -5.66 -27.22 3.62
C LEU A 4 -6.42 -27.86 2.45
N ARG A 5 -5.91 -28.98 1.91
CA ARG A 5 -6.60 -29.74 0.85
C ARG A 5 -7.96 -30.26 1.32
N THR A 6 -8.02 -30.79 2.53
CA THR A 6 -9.27 -31.27 3.15
C THR A 6 -10.30 -30.14 3.28
N LEU A 7 -9.86 -28.98 3.78
CA LEU A 7 -10.71 -27.80 3.93
C LEU A 7 -11.18 -27.25 2.57
N ALA A 8 -10.29 -27.15 1.58
CA ALA A 8 -10.63 -26.68 0.24
C ALA A 8 -11.67 -27.58 -0.44
N ARG A 9 -11.53 -28.92 -0.30
CA ARG A 9 -12.53 -29.88 -0.78
C ARG A 9 -13.87 -29.73 -0.07
N ALA A 10 -13.85 -29.50 1.24
CA ALA A 10 -15.08 -29.24 2.01
C ALA A 10 -15.80 -27.95 1.57
N GLN A 11 -15.07 -26.99 0.97
CA GLN A 11 -15.61 -25.78 0.35
C GLN A 11 -16.03 -25.98 -1.12
N GLY A 12 -16.00 -27.21 -1.63
CA GLY A 12 -16.37 -27.54 -3.01
C GLY A 12 -15.33 -27.17 -4.08
N LEU A 13 -14.09 -26.87 -3.67
CA LEU A 13 -13.00 -26.58 -4.61
C LEU A 13 -12.37 -27.87 -5.14
N ASN A 14 -12.08 -27.90 -6.44
CA ASN A 14 -11.30 -28.97 -7.05
C ASN A 14 -9.81 -28.78 -6.70
N VAL A 15 -9.20 -29.78 -6.06
CA VAL A 15 -7.82 -29.72 -5.56
C VAL A 15 -7.07 -31.00 -5.90
N SER A 16 -5.90 -30.84 -6.53
CA SER A 16 -5.00 -31.95 -6.89
C SER A 16 -4.60 -32.78 -5.67
N ASP A 17 -4.45 -34.10 -5.86
CA ASP A 17 -3.86 -35.02 -4.89
C ASP A 17 -2.33 -34.97 -4.88
N ASP A 18 -1.72 -34.31 -5.86
CA ASP A 18 -0.27 -34.10 -5.92
C ASP A 18 0.21 -33.33 -4.66
N PRO A 19 1.12 -33.90 -3.85
CA PRO A 19 1.64 -33.26 -2.65
C PRO A 19 2.35 -31.94 -2.94
N ASP A 20 2.90 -31.77 -4.14
CA ASP A 20 3.68 -30.60 -4.58
C ASP A 20 2.81 -29.52 -5.23
N ALA A 21 1.54 -29.83 -5.54
CA ALA A 21 0.62 -28.86 -6.13
C ALA A 21 0.10 -27.84 -5.11
N SER A 22 0.05 -26.57 -5.54
CA SER A 22 -0.53 -25.46 -4.79
C SER A 22 -2.04 -25.63 -4.56
N VAL A 23 -2.54 -25.05 -3.47
CA VAL A 23 -3.96 -25.03 -3.10
C VAL A 23 -4.42 -23.58 -3.03
N ARG A 24 -5.41 -23.22 -3.85
CA ARG A 24 -6.06 -21.90 -3.76
C ARG A 24 -7.29 -21.99 -2.87
N ILE A 25 -7.32 -21.22 -1.79
CA ILE A 25 -8.44 -21.16 -0.85
C ILE A 25 -8.52 -19.76 -0.22
N PHE A 26 -9.73 -19.25 0.01
CA PHE A 26 -9.96 -17.91 0.59
C PHE A 26 -9.24 -16.76 -0.13
N GLY A 27 -9.06 -16.87 -1.45
CA GLY A 27 -8.34 -15.88 -2.25
C GLY A 27 -6.81 -15.99 -2.21
N THR A 28 -6.26 -16.87 -1.37
CA THR A 28 -4.82 -17.09 -1.22
C THR A 28 -4.40 -18.37 -1.91
N THR A 29 -3.25 -18.36 -2.57
CA THR A 29 -2.61 -19.58 -3.10
C THR A 29 -1.52 -20.01 -2.13
N VAL A 30 -1.64 -21.22 -1.60
CA VAL A 30 -0.63 -21.82 -0.71
C VAL A 30 0.13 -22.89 -1.48
N SER A 31 1.44 -22.72 -1.60
CA SER A 31 2.34 -23.68 -2.24
C SER A 31 3.18 -24.42 -1.19
N PRO A 32 3.49 -25.71 -1.37
CA PRO A 32 4.51 -26.40 -0.58
C PRO A 32 5.87 -25.70 -0.70
N GLY A 33 6.64 -25.69 0.38
CA GLY A 33 7.99 -25.12 0.41
C GLY A 33 8.70 -25.42 1.72
N ASP A 34 10.01 -25.19 1.75
CA ASP A 34 10.86 -25.52 2.91
C ASP A 34 10.64 -24.58 4.10
N GLN A 35 9.99 -23.43 3.88
CA GLN A 35 9.74 -22.40 4.89
C GLN A 35 8.34 -21.83 4.74
N ASP A 36 7.72 -21.51 5.88
CA ASP A 36 6.48 -20.75 5.93
C ASP A 36 6.78 -19.27 5.60
N ARG A 37 6.29 -18.81 4.45
CA ARG A 37 6.39 -17.41 4.05
C ARG A 37 5.17 -16.96 3.25
N SER A 38 4.85 -15.68 3.35
CA SER A 38 3.88 -15.02 2.48
C SER A 38 4.62 -14.35 1.35
N VAL A 39 4.22 -14.65 0.10
CA VAL A 39 4.72 -13.96 -1.09
C VAL A 39 3.58 -13.14 -1.66
N VAL A 40 3.82 -11.84 -1.79
CA VAL A 40 2.94 -10.91 -2.50
C VAL A 40 3.64 -10.53 -3.78
N SER A 41 2.94 -10.67 -4.91
CA SER A 41 3.44 -10.30 -6.23
C SER A 41 2.37 -9.52 -6.99
N LEU A 42 2.81 -8.75 -7.97
CA LEU A 42 1.88 -8.09 -8.89
C LEU A 42 1.16 -9.12 -9.76
N ASN A 43 -0.06 -8.79 -10.12
CA ASN A 43 -0.76 -9.50 -11.18
C ASN A 43 -0.21 -9.01 -12.53
N ASP A 44 0.31 -9.93 -13.36
CA ASP A 44 0.92 -9.56 -14.64
C ASP A 44 -0.06 -8.86 -15.60
N VAL A 45 -1.35 -9.24 -15.59
CA VAL A 45 -2.35 -8.61 -16.45
C VAL A 45 -2.59 -7.15 -16.03
N ASP A 46 -2.69 -6.90 -14.73
CA ASP A 46 -2.87 -5.54 -14.22
C ASP A 46 -1.60 -4.71 -14.40
N ARG A 47 -0.43 -5.32 -14.18
CA ARG A 47 0.87 -4.69 -14.44
C ARG A 47 0.96 -4.18 -15.88
N GLU A 48 0.69 -5.04 -16.86
CA GLU A 48 0.76 -4.66 -18.27
C GLU A 48 -0.28 -3.59 -18.65
N ARG A 49 -1.48 -3.65 -18.07
CA ARG A 49 -2.50 -2.61 -18.26
C ARG A 49 -2.04 -1.25 -17.74
N VAL A 50 -1.48 -1.21 -16.53
CA VAL A 50 -0.97 0.04 -15.97
C VAL A 50 0.18 0.58 -16.81
N LEU A 51 1.16 -0.26 -17.17
CA LEU A 51 2.29 0.17 -18.01
C LEU A 51 1.84 0.66 -19.39
N HIS A 52 0.77 0.08 -19.95
CA HIS A 52 0.18 0.55 -21.20
C HIS A 52 -0.40 1.97 -21.07
N GLU A 53 -1.13 2.24 -19.99
CA GLU A 53 -1.68 3.57 -19.74
C GLU A 53 -0.60 4.61 -19.42
N VAL A 54 0.49 4.23 -18.75
CA VAL A 54 1.64 5.13 -18.55
C VAL A 54 2.24 5.55 -19.90
N ARG A 55 2.46 4.61 -20.82
CA ARG A 55 2.96 4.93 -22.17
C ARG A 55 2.01 5.86 -22.92
N ASN A 56 0.71 5.59 -22.87
CA ASN A 56 -0.31 6.44 -23.48
C ASN A 56 -0.32 7.87 -22.90
N ALA A 57 -0.10 8.01 -21.59
CA ALA A 57 0.04 9.32 -20.95
C ALA A 57 1.33 10.02 -21.38
N THR A 58 2.44 9.30 -21.50
CA THR A 58 3.73 9.85 -21.97
C THR A 58 3.66 10.32 -23.42
N ASP A 59 2.92 9.63 -24.28
CA ASP A 59 2.73 10.05 -25.68
C ASP A 59 1.95 11.38 -25.80
N GLN A 60 1.22 11.78 -24.74
CA GLN A 60 0.31 12.92 -24.74
C GLN A 60 0.74 14.08 -23.83
N GLY A 61 1.53 13.82 -22.79
CA GLY A 61 1.90 14.78 -21.76
C GLY A 61 3.38 15.12 -21.76
N ASP A 62 3.70 16.39 -21.48
CA ASP A 62 5.09 16.84 -21.32
C ASP A 62 5.74 16.25 -20.05
N TYR A 63 4.93 16.07 -19.00
CA TYR A 63 5.33 15.43 -17.75
C TYR A 63 4.24 14.48 -17.25
N VAL A 64 4.64 13.26 -16.90
CA VAL A 64 3.74 12.22 -16.38
C VAL A 64 4.11 11.90 -14.94
N VAL A 65 3.16 12.14 -14.05
CA VAL A 65 3.23 11.76 -12.63
C VAL A 65 2.32 10.56 -12.44
N VAL A 66 2.88 9.43 -11.99
CA VAL A 66 2.09 8.27 -11.61
C VAL A 66 1.91 8.26 -10.10
N ASN A 67 0.67 8.05 -9.65
CA ASN A 67 0.32 7.99 -8.25
C ASN A 67 -0.29 6.61 -7.92
N SER A 68 0.10 6.04 -6.78
CA SER A 68 -0.46 4.79 -6.27
C SER A 68 -0.77 4.85 -4.78
N HIS A 69 -1.90 4.25 -4.42
CA HIS A 69 -2.25 3.98 -3.03
C HIS A 69 -1.92 2.52 -2.69
N SER A 70 -0.93 2.28 -1.82
CA SER A 70 -0.58 0.94 -1.35
C SER A 70 -0.05 0.98 0.08
N HIS A 71 -0.51 0.03 0.90
CA HIS A 71 -0.05 -0.13 2.27
C HIS A 71 1.11 -1.12 2.42
N GLU A 72 1.40 -1.92 1.39
CA GLU A 72 2.32 -3.06 1.46
C GLU A 72 3.75 -2.65 1.88
N PRO A 73 4.47 -3.45 2.70
CA PRO A 73 4.02 -4.69 3.35
C PRO A 73 3.20 -4.45 4.64
N GLY A 74 2.86 -3.20 4.92
CA GLY A 74 2.08 -2.76 6.07
C GLY A 74 2.49 -1.36 6.52
N ASN A 75 1.61 -0.73 7.30
CA ASN A 75 1.82 0.61 7.83
C ASN A 75 3.01 0.71 8.79
N GLY A 76 3.44 -0.38 9.41
CA GLY A 76 4.58 -0.38 10.33
C GLY A 76 5.96 -0.52 9.65
N SER A 77 6.01 -0.70 8.33
CA SER A 77 7.28 -0.84 7.60
C SER A 77 7.70 0.49 6.96
N VAL A 78 8.94 0.89 7.24
CA VAL A 78 9.63 2.01 6.57
C VAL A 78 10.27 1.60 5.24
N LEU A 79 10.38 0.30 4.98
CA LEU A 79 10.89 -0.25 3.72
C LEU A 79 9.74 -0.67 2.81
N PRO A 80 9.77 -0.29 1.51
CA PRO A 80 8.86 -0.86 0.52
C PRO A 80 9.21 -2.35 0.28
N PRO A 81 8.25 -3.16 -0.19
CA PRO A 81 8.55 -4.53 -0.61
C PRO A 81 9.27 -4.52 -1.97
N ASP A 82 10.10 -5.54 -2.23
CA ASP A 82 10.94 -5.62 -3.44
C ASP A 82 10.13 -5.45 -4.75
N TRP A 83 8.96 -6.10 -4.86
CA TRP A 83 8.10 -6.00 -6.04
C TRP A 83 7.65 -4.56 -6.32
N MET A 84 7.50 -3.72 -5.29
CA MET A 84 7.07 -2.33 -5.43
C MET A 84 8.22 -1.47 -5.96
N VAL A 85 9.45 -1.75 -5.55
CA VAL A 85 10.66 -1.13 -6.10
C VAL A 85 10.79 -1.48 -7.58
N GLU A 86 10.76 -2.78 -7.90
CA GLU A 86 10.83 -3.28 -9.28
C GLU A 86 9.73 -2.69 -10.17
N PHE A 87 8.50 -2.60 -9.67
CA PHE A 87 7.40 -2.00 -10.42
C PHE A 87 7.54 -0.49 -10.58
N SER A 88 8.06 0.20 -9.57
CA SER A 88 8.31 1.64 -9.68
C SER A 88 9.36 1.93 -10.75
N HIS A 89 10.39 1.09 -10.87
CA HIS A 89 11.35 1.15 -11.99
C HIS A 89 10.66 0.95 -13.34
N GLN A 90 9.80 -0.07 -13.47
CA GLN A 90 9.04 -0.31 -14.71
C GLN A 90 8.14 0.88 -15.09
N ILE A 91 7.55 1.56 -14.12
CA ILE A 91 6.74 2.77 -14.34
C ILE A 91 7.61 3.90 -14.90
N ILE A 92 8.80 4.11 -14.34
CA ILE A 92 9.77 5.10 -14.86
C ILE A 92 10.25 4.71 -16.26
N ASP A 93 10.60 3.44 -16.49
CA ASP A 93 11.03 2.90 -17.77
C ASP A 93 9.93 3.02 -18.85
N ALA A 94 8.66 2.94 -18.46
CA ALA A 94 7.51 3.15 -19.34
C ALA A 94 7.31 4.62 -19.75
N GLY A 95 8.06 5.56 -19.16
CA GLY A 95 8.07 6.97 -19.56
C GLY A 95 7.65 7.95 -18.48
N ALA A 96 7.20 7.50 -17.30
CA ALA A 96 6.82 8.41 -16.22
C ALA A 96 8.01 9.24 -15.73
N ASN A 97 7.80 10.52 -15.42
CA ASN A 97 8.82 11.40 -14.85
C ASN A 97 8.99 11.21 -13.34
N THR A 98 7.97 10.70 -12.67
CA THR A 98 8.03 10.36 -11.25
C THR A 98 6.92 9.39 -10.85
N MET A 99 7.19 8.59 -9.81
CA MET A 99 6.23 7.73 -9.16
C MET A 99 6.04 8.16 -7.71
N VAL A 100 4.80 8.37 -7.30
CA VAL A 100 4.43 8.75 -5.94
C VAL A 100 3.54 7.67 -5.34
N ILE A 101 4.03 7.00 -4.31
CA ILE A 101 3.26 6.03 -3.54
C ILE A 101 2.83 6.68 -2.23
N HIS A 102 1.61 6.39 -1.79
CA HIS A 102 1.12 6.74 -0.46
C HIS A 102 0.26 5.61 0.10
N GLY A 103 -0.14 5.71 1.37
CA GLY A 103 -0.88 4.64 2.05
C GLY A 103 -0.25 4.21 3.38
N PRO A 104 1.08 4.02 3.50
CA PRO A 104 1.68 3.54 4.75
C PRO A 104 1.48 4.47 5.96
N HIS A 105 0.98 5.69 5.74
CA HIS A 105 0.73 6.74 6.74
C HIS A 105 1.96 7.26 7.48
N GLN A 106 3.15 6.78 7.12
CA GLN A 106 4.43 7.28 7.60
C GLN A 106 5.38 7.48 6.41
N LEU A 107 6.48 8.18 6.64
CA LEU A 107 7.49 8.43 5.61
C LEU A 107 8.20 7.13 5.20
N ARG A 108 8.52 7.02 3.91
CA ARG A 108 9.42 5.99 3.38
C ARG A 108 10.49 6.65 2.51
N GLY A 109 11.47 5.84 2.09
CA GLY A 109 12.60 6.31 1.30
C GLY A 109 12.20 7.02 0.00
N ILE A 110 13.15 7.81 -0.50
CA ILE A 110 13.12 8.44 -1.81
C ILE A 110 14.26 7.82 -2.61
N GLU A 111 14.01 7.51 -3.87
CA GLU A 111 15.00 6.98 -4.79
C GLU A 111 15.07 7.87 -6.05
N ILE A 112 16.27 8.11 -6.56
CA ILE A 112 16.44 8.71 -7.90
C ILE A 112 16.83 7.59 -8.86
N TYR A 113 15.88 7.16 -9.69
CA TYR A 113 16.07 6.11 -10.69
C TYR A 113 16.09 6.72 -12.09
N GLN A 114 17.16 6.49 -12.87
CA GLN A 114 17.35 7.10 -14.20
C GLN A 114 17.26 8.65 -14.21
N GLY A 115 17.61 9.28 -13.10
CA GLY A 115 17.46 10.72 -12.92
C GLY A 115 16.02 11.17 -12.71
N ARG A 116 15.11 10.29 -12.30
CA ARG A 116 13.69 10.58 -12.03
C ARG A 116 13.34 10.12 -10.60
N PRO A 117 12.67 10.96 -9.79
CA PRO A 117 12.44 10.66 -8.39
C PRO A 117 11.29 9.68 -8.22
N ILE A 118 11.43 8.77 -7.26
CA ILE A 118 10.41 7.84 -6.79
C ILE A 118 10.21 8.10 -5.30
N PHE A 119 8.98 8.35 -4.89
CA PHE A 119 8.62 8.61 -3.50
C PHE A 119 7.82 7.41 -2.99
N TYR A 120 8.41 6.61 -2.09
CA TYR A 120 7.76 5.39 -1.60
C TYR A 120 6.71 5.65 -0.51
N SER A 121 6.69 6.85 0.08
CA SER A 121 5.61 7.41 0.89
C SER A 121 5.97 8.83 1.31
N LEU A 122 5.07 9.79 1.09
CA LEU A 122 5.16 11.16 1.61
C LEU A 122 4.39 11.37 2.93
N ALA A 123 3.91 10.26 3.53
CA ALA A 123 3.03 10.24 4.70
C ALA A 123 1.68 10.96 4.46
N ASN A 124 1.18 11.71 5.44
CA ASN A 124 -0.17 12.29 5.42
C ASN A 124 -0.15 13.83 5.36
N PHE A 125 -0.21 14.40 4.15
CA PHE A 125 -0.38 15.85 4.01
C PHE A 125 -1.71 16.35 4.59
N ILE A 126 -2.79 15.58 4.37
CA ILE A 126 -4.08 15.73 5.03
C ILE A 126 -4.49 14.35 5.55
N PHE A 127 -4.78 14.25 6.84
CA PHE A 127 -5.21 13.01 7.47
C PHE A 127 -6.57 13.19 8.16
N GLN A 128 -7.63 12.67 7.55
CA GLN A 128 -8.98 12.72 8.11
C GLN A 128 -9.46 11.31 8.38
N ASN A 129 -9.19 10.82 9.59
CA ASN A 129 -9.43 9.43 9.92
C ASN A 129 -10.28 9.24 11.20
N GLU A 130 -10.55 10.32 11.93
CA GLU A 130 -11.28 10.33 13.20
C GLU A 130 -12.67 11.02 13.14
N THR A 131 -13.11 11.54 11.98
CA THR A 131 -14.31 12.41 11.90
C THR A 131 -15.23 12.14 10.71
N ILE A 132 -15.06 11.01 10.03
CA ILE A 132 -15.94 10.55 8.94
C ILE A 132 -17.29 10.08 9.52
N ASP A 133 -18.38 10.67 9.04
CA ASP A 133 -19.77 10.28 9.32
C ASP A 133 -20.62 10.52 8.06
N PRO A 134 -21.37 9.53 7.53
CA PRO A 134 -21.56 8.17 8.04
C PRO A 134 -20.37 7.24 7.83
N MET A 135 -20.17 6.34 8.79
CA MET A 135 -19.18 5.27 8.67
C MET A 135 -19.69 4.10 7.82
N PRO A 136 -18.86 3.54 6.91
CA PRO A 136 -19.15 2.31 6.19
C PRO A 136 -19.51 1.12 7.09
N ALA A 137 -20.39 0.23 6.60
CA ALA A 137 -20.93 -0.89 7.38
C ALA A 137 -19.85 -1.93 7.78
N ASP A 138 -18.84 -2.13 6.95
CA ASP A 138 -17.70 -3.01 7.20
C ASP A 138 -16.87 -2.59 8.42
N GLN A 139 -16.73 -1.29 8.68
CA GLN A 139 -16.07 -0.79 9.89
C GLN A 139 -16.87 -1.17 11.14
N ARG A 140 -18.20 -1.10 11.06
CA ARG A 140 -19.08 -1.50 12.17
C ARG A 140 -18.94 -3.00 12.45
N THR A 141 -18.95 -3.83 11.40
CA THR A 141 -18.70 -5.27 11.52
C THR A 141 -17.32 -5.55 12.11
N ARG A 142 -16.28 -4.85 11.67
CA ARG A 142 -14.90 -5.00 12.16
C ARG A 142 -14.78 -4.81 13.68
N TYR A 143 -15.54 -3.87 14.24
CA TYR A 143 -15.52 -3.57 15.68
C TYR A 143 -16.67 -4.24 16.46
N GLY A 144 -17.48 -5.09 15.80
CA GLY A 144 -18.60 -5.80 16.42
C GLY A 144 -19.74 -4.88 16.87
N LEU A 145 -19.95 -3.78 16.16
CA LEU A 145 -20.95 -2.76 16.49
C LEU A 145 -22.21 -2.90 15.63
N PRO A 146 -23.41 -2.79 16.22
CA PRO A 146 -24.67 -2.65 15.49
C PRO A 146 -24.68 -1.51 14.45
N LEU A 147 -25.55 -1.64 13.44
CA LEU A 147 -25.68 -0.64 12.37
C LEU A 147 -26.23 0.71 12.85
N ASN A 148 -26.93 0.73 14.00
CA ASN A 148 -27.52 1.93 14.57
C ASN A 148 -26.59 2.70 15.52
N ASN A 149 -25.35 2.26 15.74
CA ASN A 149 -24.36 3.02 16.51
C ASN A 149 -23.97 4.33 15.80
N LEU A 150 -23.57 5.33 16.58
CA LEU A 150 -23.02 6.57 16.07
C LEU A 150 -21.60 6.36 15.55
N ALA A 151 -21.14 7.20 14.62
CA ALA A 151 -19.75 7.15 14.16
C ALA A 151 -18.76 7.40 15.32
N SER A 152 -19.10 8.26 16.28
CA SER A 152 -18.30 8.51 17.49
C SER A 152 -18.02 7.23 18.28
N GLU A 153 -19.01 6.35 18.44
CA GLU A 153 -18.85 5.10 19.19
C GLU A 153 -17.90 4.10 18.48
N ILE A 154 -17.75 4.23 17.15
CA ILE A 154 -16.77 3.47 16.38
C ILE A 154 -15.37 4.03 16.66
N TYR A 155 -15.23 5.36 16.70
CA TYR A 155 -13.95 6.01 17.03
C TYR A 155 -13.49 5.68 18.43
N ASP A 156 -14.37 5.67 19.43
CA ASP A 156 -14.05 5.27 20.81
C ASP A 156 -13.53 3.82 20.90
N ARG A 157 -13.98 2.92 19.99
CA ARG A 157 -13.47 1.54 19.91
C ARG A 157 -12.14 1.44 19.19
N ARG A 158 -11.93 2.28 18.19
CA ARG A 158 -10.75 2.31 17.32
C ARG A 158 -9.55 2.98 17.99
N PHE A 159 -9.78 4.05 18.74
CA PHE A 159 -8.76 4.87 19.40
C PHE A 159 -9.05 4.95 20.89
N ARG A 160 -8.33 4.15 21.67
CA ARG A 160 -8.46 4.11 23.13
C ARG A 160 -7.45 5.06 23.75
N VAL A 161 -7.78 5.52 24.96
CA VAL A 161 -6.89 6.30 25.81
C VAL A 161 -6.72 5.62 27.17
N ASP A 162 -5.63 5.92 27.87
CA ASP A 162 -5.43 5.54 29.27
C ASP A 162 -6.17 6.49 30.24
N GLU A 163 -5.99 6.30 31.55
CA GLU A 163 -6.65 7.10 32.60
C GLU A 163 -6.26 8.59 32.55
N ASP A 164 -5.09 8.90 32.01
CA ASP A 164 -4.56 10.26 31.86
C ASP A 164 -4.95 10.89 30.50
N GLY A 165 -5.67 10.15 29.65
CA GLY A 165 -6.10 10.61 28.33
C GLY A 165 -5.05 10.41 27.22
N ASN A 166 -3.95 9.70 27.48
CA ASN A 166 -2.96 9.42 26.46
C ASN A 166 -3.44 8.29 25.54
N PRO A 167 -3.24 8.41 24.22
CA PRO A 167 -3.65 7.38 23.28
C PRO A 167 -2.88 6.08 23.47
N THR A 168 -3.61 4.96 23.45
CA THR A 168 -3.08 3.60 23.61
C THR A 168 -3.27 2.72 22.38
N THR A 169 -4.10 3.14 21.41
CA THR A 169 -4.30 2.42 20.14
C THR A 169 -4.43 3.34 18.94
N GLY A 170 -3.98 2.87 17.77
CA GLY A 170 -4.15 3.55 16.49
C GLY A 170 -3.17 4.69 16.24
N PHE A 171 -3.42 5.51 15.23
CA PHE A 171 -2.51 6.57 14.80
C PHE A 171 -2.15 7.62 15.86
N PRO A 172 -3.02 7.96 16.83
CA PRO A 172 -2.64 8.92 17.87
C PRO A 172 -1.49 8.46 18.77
N THR A 173 -1.10 7.18 18.77
CA THR A 173 -0.06 6.65 19.68
C THR A 173 1.37 7.01 19.30
N GLY A 174 1.61 7.49 18.08
CA GLY A 174 2.96 7.70 17.54
C GLY A 174 3.09 9.03 16.81
N SER A 175 4.24 9.70 16.93
CA SER A 175 4.50 10.94 16.21
C SER A 175 4.71 10.71 14.71
N GLU A 176 5.18 9.52 14.33
CA GLU A 176 5.47 9.12 12.96
C GLU A 176 4.26 9.21 12.02
N TRP A 177 3.04 9.10 12.56
CA TRP A 177 1.79 9.21 11.79
C TRP A 177 1.42 10.66 11.43
N TYR A 178 2.07 11.63 12.09
CA TYR A 178 1.86 13.07 11.93
C TYR A 178 3.07 13.77 11.30
N GLU A 179 4.15 13.04 11.02
CA GLU A 179 5.28 13.53 10.25
C GLU A 179 4.98 13.41 8.76
N SER A 180 5.20 14.48 8.01
CA SER A 180 4.93 14.51 6.57
C SER A 180 5.84 15.52 5.88
N VAL A 181 6.06 15.30 4.60
CA VAL A 181 6.90 16.19 3.79
C VAL A 181 6.13 16.66 2.56
N VAL A 182 6.39 17.90 2.17
CA VAL A 182 5.98 18.42 0.86
C VAL A 182 7.18 18.31 -0.05
N ALA A 183 7.17 17.32 -0.94
CA ALA A 183 8.24 17.14 -1.91
C ALA A 183 8.11 18.19 -3.03
N VAL A 184 9.20 18.91 -3.29
CA VAL A 184 9.34 19.80 -4.44
C VAL A 184 10.42 19.22 -5.35
N ALA A 185 10.03 18.83 -6.56
CA ALA A 185 10.93 18.31 -7.57
C ALA A 185 10.99 19.28 -8.75
N GLU A 186 12.20 19.71 -9.10
CA GLU A 186 12.47 20.51 -10.29
C GLU A 186 13.04 19.61 -11.38
N PHE A 187 12.63 19.85 -12.63
CA PHE A 187 13.08 19.06 -13.77
C PHE A 187 13.78 19.95 -14.79
N GLU A 188 14.89 19.44 -15.35
CA GLU A 188 15.55 19.98 -16.53
C GLU A 188 15.39 18.98 -17.68
N GLY A 189 14.53 19.32 -18.63
CA GLY A 189 13.99 18.33 -19.57
C GLY A 189 13.25 17.24 -18.79
N GLU A 190 13.54 15.97 -19.06
CA GLU A 190 12.83 14.85 -18.42
C GLU A 190 13.46 14.38 -17.10
N LYS A 191 14.57 14.99 -16.68
CA LYS A 191 15.34 14.55 -15.51
C LYS A 191 15.23 15.54 -14.37
N TYR A 192 15.21 15.00 -13.17
CA TYR A 192 15.34 15.73 -11.93
C TYR A 192 16.63 16.54 -11.92
N ARG A 193 16.49 17.78 -11.47
CA ARG A 193 17.57 18.70 -11.20
C ARG A 193 17.78 18.75 -9.69
N ASP A 194 19.00 18.44 -9.25
CA ASP A 194 19.36 18.63 -7.84
C ASP A 194 19.11 20.10 -7.43
N PRO A 195 18.50 20.34 -6.26
CA PRO A 195 18.37 21.68 -5.75
C PRO A 195 19.77 22.28 -5.59
N PRO A 196 19.93 23.60 -5.82
CA PRO A 196 21.20 24.25 -5.51
C PRO A 196 21.55 23.94 -4.06
N LEU A 197 22.80 23.50 -3.82
CA LEU A 197 23.31 23.33 -2.45
C LEU A 197 23.08 24.64 -1.71
N SER A 198 22.26 24.61 -0.67
CA SER A 198 22.11 25.74 0.23
C SER A 198 23.42 25.92 0.99
N ASP A 199 24.06 27.07 0.81
CA ASP A 199 25.18 27.53 1.64
C ASP A 199 24.76 27.66 3.12
#